data_AF-A0A851DRS9-F1
#
_entry.id   AF-A0A851DRS9-F1
#
_cell.length_a   1.000
_cell.length_b   1.000
_cell.length_c   1.000
_cell.angle_alpha   90.00
_cell.angle_beta   90.00
_cell.angle_gamma   90.00
#
_symmetry.space_group_name_H-M   'P 1'
#
loop_
_entity.id
_entity.type
_entity.pdbx_description
1 polymer ?
#
loop_
_entity_poly.entity_id
_entity_poly.type
_entity_poly.pdbx_seq_one_letter_code
_entity_poly.pdbx_strand_id
1 'polypeptide(L)'
;ESLAQCAAREASEEAALPLRELRFASAVNAACAAARHHYVTVVMKGEAEPGAEPRNCEPGKNEGWEWVKWDEFPPADQLFWALRCLREQGYNPFTEELDHLKGYTGSHQL
;
A
#
# COMPACT_ATOMS: atom_id res chain seq x y z
N GLU A 1 16.94 -6.40 -3.75
CA GLU A 1 16.54 -6.23 -2.33
C GLU A 1 15.51 -7.29 -1.95
N SER A 2 15.32 -7.60 -0.66
CA SER A 2 14.14 -8.35 -0.21
C SER A 2 12.92 -7.43 -0.15
N LEU A 3 11.71 -7.99 -0.16
CA LEU A 3 10.46 -7.20 -0.10
C LEU A 3 10.37 -6.37 1.19
N ALA A 4 10.81 -6.95 2.31
CA ALA A 4 10.84 -6.23 3.59
C ALA A 4 11.91 -5.13 3.60
N GLN A 5 13.08 -5.36 2.99
CA GLN A 5 14.12 -4.32 2.85
C GLN A 5 13.63 -3.14 2.01
N CYS A 6 12.93 -3.43 0.90
CA CYS A 6 12.31 -2.42 0.05
C CYS A 6 11.32 -1.57 0.86
N ALA A 7 10.34 -2.22 1.51
CA ALA A 7 9.31 -1.52 2.29
C ALA A 7 9.89 -0.66 3.42
N ALA A 8 10.88 -1.16 4.16
CA ALA A 8 11.56 -0.40 5.21
C ALA A 8 12.33 0.80 4.65
N ARG A 9 13.03 0.61 3.52
CA ARG A 9 13.82 1.66 2.87
C ARG A 9 12.93 2.76 2.32
N GLU A 10 11.91 2.43 1.54
CA GLU A 10 10.98 3.41 0.94
C GLU A 10 10.22 4.20 2.03
N ALA A 11 9.72 3.54 3.08
CA ALA A 11 9.06 4.24 4.19
C ALA A 11 10.00 5.22 4.93
N SER A 12 11.28 4.87 5.04
CA SER A 12 12.29 5.78 5.61
C SER A 12 12.63 6.94 4.66
N GLU A 13 12.80 6.65 3.37
CA GLU A 13 13.13 7.65 2.34
C GLU A 13 12.00 8.68 2.15
N GLU A 14 10.74 8.24 2.05
CA GLU A 14 9.60 9.10 1.74
C GLU A 14 8.93 9.73 2.97
N ALA A 15 8.89 9.00 4.09
CA ALA A 15 8.14 9.36 5.29
C ALA A 15 8.99 9.54 6.56
N ALA A 16 10.30 9.28 6.51
CA ALA A 16 11.18 9.19 7.69
C ALA A 16 10.62 8.29 8.80
N LEU A 17 9.85 7.25 8.42
CA LEU A 17 9.07 6.46 9.35
C LEU A 17 9.72 5.08 9.57
N PRO A 18 10.27 4.80 10.77
CA PRO A 18 10.80 3.48 11.09
C PRO A 18 9.66 2.48 11.28
N LEU A 19 9.78 1.33 10.62
CA LEU A 19 8.79 0.24 10.65
C LEU A 19 9.37 -1.02 11.32
N ARG A 20 8.52 -1.70 12.10
CA ARG A 20 8.75 -3.02 12.70
C ARG A 20 7.70 -4.04 12.22
N GLU A 21 7.95 -5.32 12.49
CA GLU A 21 7.02 -6.44 12.18
C GLU A 21 6.55 -6.49 10.71
N LEU A 22 7.48 -6.18 9.79
CA LEU A 22 7.23 -6.18 8.35
C LEU A 22 6.91 -7.59 7.86
N ARG A 23 5.72 -7.74 7.27
CA ARG A 23 5.19 -9.00 6.73
C ARG A 23 4.47 -8.79 5.41
N PHE A 24 4.37 -9.85 4.63
CA PHE A 24 3.60 -9.84 3.39
C PHE A 24 2.11 -9.60 3.70
N ALA A 25 1.47 -8.74 2.92
CA ALA A 25 0.04 -8.44 3.06
C ALA A 25 -0.75 -8.80 1.81
N SER A 26 -0.25 -8.43 0.62
CA SER A 26 -0.90 -8.80 -0.63
C SER A 26 0.04 -8.66 -1.84
N ALA A 27 -0.46 -9.06 -3.00
CA ALA A 27 0.08 -8.67 -4.29
C ALA A 27 -1.08 -8.29 -5.22
N VAL A 28 -0.91 -7.22 -5.98
CA VAL A 28 -1.93 -6.71 -6.91
C VAL A 28 -1.35 -6.57 -8.32
N ASN A 29 -2.18 -6.86 -9.32
CA ASN A 29 -1.89 -6.60 -10.73
C ASN A 29 -2.64 -5.32 -11.17
N ALA A 30 -1.99 -4.17 -11.03
CA ALA A 30 -2.56 -2.87 -11.37
C ALA A 30 -2.27 -2.50 -12.83
N ALA A 31 -3.18 -2.91 -13.72
CA ALA A 31 -3.08 -2.66 -15.16
C ALA A 31 -4.19 -1.72 -15.65
N CYS A 32 -3.82 -0.54 -16.12
CA CYS A 32 -4.70 0.43 -16.78
C CYS A 32 -4.13 0.77 -18.17
N ALA A 33 -4.69 0.13 -19.21
CA ALA A 33 -4.22 0.29 -20.58
C ALA A 33 -4.38 1.74 -21.08
N ALA A 34 -5.49 2.40 -20.73
CA ALA A 34 -5.76 3.78 -21.10
C ALA A 34 -4.70 4.76 -20.56
N ALA A 35 -4.19 4.49 -19.35
CA ALA A 35 -3.12 5.26 -18.73
C ALA A 35 -1.70 4.77 -19.08
N ARG A 36 -1.58 3.74 -19.94
CA ARG A 36 -0.31 3.04 -20.23
C ARG A 36 0.45 2.61 -18.97
N HIS A 37 -0.29 2.22 -17.94
CA HIS A 37 0.25 1.82 -16.64
C HIS A 37 0.04 0.32 -16.43
N HIS A 38 1.11 -0.42 -16.14
CA HIS A 38 1.00 -1.82 -15.73
C HIS A 38 2.10 -2.15 -14.73
N TYR A 39 1.71 -2.30 -13.47
CA TYR A 39 2.62 -2.68 -12.40
C TYR A 39 2.06 -3.88 -11.64
N VAL A 40 2.96 -4.79 -11.29
CA VAL A 40 2.72 -5.77 -10.22
C VAL A 40 3.27 -5.15 -8.95
N THR A 41 2.41 -4.93 -7.97
CA THR A 41 2.80 -4.30 -6.70
C THR A 41 2.65 -5.31 -5.57
N VAL A 42 3.74 -5.56 -4.86
CA VAL A 42 3.72 -6.32 -3.62
C VAL A 42 3.42 -5.33 -2.48
N VAL A 43 2.42 -5.66 -1.67
CA VAL A 43 2.04 -4.87 -0.49
C VAL A 43 2.62 -5.55 0.74
N MET A 44 3.37 -4.79 1.51
CA MET A 44 3.89 -5.17 2.82
C MET A 44 3.10 -4.44 3.90
N LYS A 45 2.85 -5.11 5.03
CA LYS A 45 2.28 -4.50 6.25
C LYS A 45 3.37 -4.45 7.32
N GLY A 46 3.48 -3.32 8.01
CA GLY A 46 4.36 -3.13 9.14
C GLY A 46 3.72 -2.19 10.15
N GLU A 47 4.33 -2.06 11.32
CA GLU A 47 3.89 -1.19 12.39
C GLU A 47 4.91 -0.06 12.56
N ALA A 48 4.45 1.18 12.71
CA ALA A 48 5.34 2.27 13.08
C ALA A 48 5.84 2.09 14.51
N GLU A 49 7.03 2.61 14.80
CA GLU A 49 7.48 2.74 16.18
C GLU A 49 6.51 3.60 17.01
N PRO A 50 6.21 3.25 18.27
CA PRO A 50 5.29 4.02 19.09
C PRO A 50 5.69 5.50 19.19
N GLY A 51 4.77 6.40 18.81
CA GLY A 51 4.99 7.84 18.83
C GLY A 51 5.79 8.40 17.64
N ALA A 52 6.16 7.57 16.66
CA ALA A 52 6.75 8.05 15.43
C ALA A 52 5.66 8.69 14.54
N GLU A 53 5.96 9.89 14.05
CA GLU A 53 5.10 10.62 13.10
C GLU A 53 5.79 10.75 11.74
N PRO A 54 5.05 10.62 10.64
CA PRO A 54 5.64 10.71 9.32
C PRO A 54 6.04 12.15 8.98
N ARG A 55 7.11 12.31 8.21
CA ARG A 55 7.55 13.58 7.65
C ARG A 55 7.58 13.48 6.13
N ASN A 56 7.01 14.45 5.44
CA ASN A 56 7.12 14.52 3.98
C ASN A 56 8.56 14.84 3.56
N CYS A 57 9.34 13.82 3.22
CA CYS A 57 10.74 13.96 2.79
C CYS A 57 10.88 14.26 1.29
N GLU A 58 9.81 14.07 0.51
CA GLU A 58 9.80 14.25 -0.95
C GLU A 58 8.65 15.16 -1.42
N PRO A 59 8.64 16.44 -1.03
CA PRO A 59 7.51 17.35 -1.32
C PRO A 59 7.27 17.64 -2.81
N GLY A 60 8.20 17.26 -3.69
CA GLY A 60 8.01 17.32 -5.14
C GLY A 60 7.26 16.12 -5.74
N LYS A 61 7.01 15.07 -4.95
CA LYS A 61 6.31 13.85 -5.36
C LYS A 61 5.03 13.58 -4.58
N ASN A 62 4.95 14.03 -3.33
CA ASN A 62 3.81 13.83 -2.44
C ASN A 62 3.44 15.11 -1.68
N GLU A 63 2.16 15.37 -1.44
CA GLU A 63 1.68 16.55 -0.70
C GLU A 63 1.94 16.43 0.80
N GLY A 64 1.82 15.22 1.36
CA GLY A 64 2.00 14.96 2.77
C GLY A 64 1.62 13.55 3.18
N TRP A 65 1.79 13.26 4.46
CA TRP A 65 1.41 11.98 5.07
C TRP A 65 0.40 12.22 6.18
N GLU A 66 -0.68 11.44 6.19
CA GLU A 66 -1.72 11.49 7.21
C GLU A 66 -2.07 10.08 7.69
N TRP A 67 -2.36 9.97 8.98
CA TRP A 67 -2.94 8.76 9.55
C TRP A 67 -4.45 8.75 9.32
N VAL A 68 -4.88 8.00 8.31
CA VAL A 68 -6.31 7.87 7.96
C VAL A 68 -6.84 6.53 8.46
N LYS A 69 -8.02 6.53 9.09
CA LYS A 69 -8.68 5.26 9.47
C LYS A 69 -9.02 4.48 8.20
N TRP A 70 -8.78 3.17 8.22
CA TRP A 70 -9.00 2.30 7.06
C TRP A 70 -10.42 2.42 6.46
N ASP A 71 -11.43 2.49 7.31
CA ASP A 71 -12.83 2.57 6.90
C ASP A 71 -13.27 3.99 6.47
N GLU A 72 -12.41 4.99 6.65
CA GLU A 72 -12.64 6.39 6.30
C GLU A 72 -11.83 6.83 5.06
N PHE A 73 -11.19 5.88 4.36
CA PHE A 73 -10.51 6.16 3.09
C PHE A 73 -11.48 6.74 2.05
N PRO A 74 -10.98 7.61 1.14
CA PRO A 74 -11.80 8.19 0.10
C PRO A 74 -12.34 7.13 -0.87
N PRO A 75 -13.33 7.51 -1.71
CA PRO A 75 -13.87 6.64 -2.75
C PRO A 75 -12.79 6.07 -3.68
N ALA A 76 -13.05 4.89 -4.26
CA ALA A 76 -12.06 4.11 -5.01
C ALA A 76 -11.45 4.85 -6.22
N ASP A 77 -12.19 5.76 -6.85
CA ASP A 77 -11.75 6.59 -7.97
C ASP A 77 -10.75 7.69 -7.58
N GLN A 78 -10.59 7.97 -6.28
CA GLN A 78 -9.58 8.89 -5.75
C GLN A 78 -8.32 8.15 -5.23
N LEU A 79 -8.33 6.83 -5.18
CA LEU A 79 -7.19 6.03 -4.72
C LEU A 79 -6.24 5.75 -5.89
N PHE A 80 -4.93 5.82 -5.62
CA PHE A 80 -3.92 5.36 -6.59
C PHE A 80 -4.10 3.86 -6.89
N TRP A 81 -3.81 3.45 -8.13
CA TRP A 81 -4.23 2.16 -8.68
C TRP A 81 -3.89 0.95 -7.81
N ALA A 82 -2.68 0.87 -7.25
CA ALA A 82 -2.29 -0.26 -6.41
C ALA A 82 -3.14 -0.36 -5.13
N LEU A 83 -3.40 0.77 -4.46
CA LEU A 83 -4.23 0.82 -3.26
C LEU A 83 -5.71 0.55 -3.59
N ARG A 84 -6.19 1.06 -4.72
CA ARG A 84 -7.53 0.72 -5.24
C ARG A 84 -7.68 -0.79 -5.44
N CYS A 85 -6.75 -1.43 -6.15
CA CYS A 85 -6.77 -2.88 -6.36
C CYS A 85 -6.75 -3.65 -5.04
N LEU A 86 -5.95 -3.21 -4.07
CA LEU A 86 -5.89 -3.84 -2.75
C LEU A 86 -7.25 -3.78 -2.03
N ARG A 87 -7.96 -2.65 -2.10
CA ARG A 87 -9.31 -2.55 -1.52
C ARG A 87 -10.32 -3.42 -2.27
N GLU A 88 -10.25 -3.49 -3.59
CA GLU A 88 -11.12 -4.36 -4.40
C GLU A 88 -10.93 -5.86 -4.09
N GLN A 89 -9.75 -6.28 -3.64
CA GLN A 89 -9.53 -7.64 -3.14
C GLN A 89 -10.29 -7.93 -1.83
N GLY A 90 -10.76 -6.90 -1.12
CA GLY A 90 -11.36 -7.05 0.20
C GLY A 90 -10.33 -7.18 1.32
N TYR A 91 -9.11 -6.66 1.12
CA TYR A 91 -8.08 -6.64 2.16
C TYR A 91 -8.51 -5.85 3.40
N ASN A 92 -8.16 -6.35 4.58
CA ASN A 92 -8.29 -5.66 5.86
C ASN A 92 -6.95 -5.69 6.61
N PRO A 93 -6.33 -4.53 6.91
CA PRO A 93 -5.02 -4.49 7.58
C PRO A 93 -5.05 -4.99 9.03
N PHE A 94 -6.23 -5.08 9.64
CA PHE A 94 -6.43 -5.51 11.03
C PHE A 94 -6.76 -7.00 11.16
N THR A 95 -6.76 -7.75 10.05
CA THR A 95 -6.77 -9.21 10.04
C THR A 95 -5.43 -9.74 9.54
N GLU A 96 -5.07 -10.95 9.96
CA GLU A 96 -3.81 -11.59 9.54
C GLU A 96 -3.99 -12.64 8.44
N GLU A 97 -5.23 -13.03 8.14
CA GLU A 97 -5.53 -13.98 7.07
C GLU A 97 -5.35 -13.36 5.68
N LEU A 98 -5.01 -14.21 4.71
CA LEU A 98 -4.80 -13.83 3.32
C LEU A 98 -5.98 -14.22 2.41
N ASP A 99 -7.19 -14.24 2.98
CA ASP A 99 -8.40 -14.74 2.31
C ASP A 99 -8.80 -13.87 1.12
N HIS A 100 -8.45 -12.58 1.13
CA HIS A 100 -8.63 -11.65 0.00
C HIS A 100 -7.87 -12.05 -1.26
N LEU A 101 -6.88 -12.94 -1.15
CA LEU A 101 -6.15 -13.49 -2.31
C LEU A 101 -6.74 -14.81 -2.82
N LYS A 102 -7.64 -15.47 -2.10
CA LYS A 102 -8.22 -16.75 -2.53
C LYS A 102 -9.03 -16.56 -3.82
N GLY A 103 -8.62 -17.25 -4.88
CA GLY A 103 -9.28 -17.15 -6.18
C GLY A 103 -8.97 -15.87 -6.96
N TYR A 104 -8.02 -15.04 -6.50
CA TYR A 104 -7.62 -13.83 -7.21
C TYR A 104 -6.91 -14.16 -8.53
N THR A 105 -7.37 -13.58 -9.64
CA THR A 105 -6.88 -13.84 -11.00
C THR A 105 -6.07 -12.70 -11.60
N GLY A 106 -5.82 -11.62 -10.85
CA GLY A 106 -5.15 -10.42 -11.38
C GLY A 106 -6.07 -9.46 -12.14
N SER A 107 -7.39 -9.66 -12.09
CA SER A 107 -8.38 -8.83 -12.79
C SER A 107 -8.98 -7.78 -11.87
N HIS A 108 -9.02 -6.53 -12.35
CA HIS A 108 -9.59 -5.36 -11.64
C HIS A 108 -10.39 -4.50 -12.60
N GLN A 109 -11.37 -3.76 -12.06
CA GLN A 109 -12.09 -2.74 -12.82
C GLN A 109 -11.34 -1.41 -12.68
N LEU A 110 -10.30 -1.19 -13.49
CA LEU A 110 -9.49 0.03 -13.52
C LEU A 110 -9.75 0.89 -14.76
#